data_AF-A0A6G1J0T6-F1
#
_entry.id   AF-A0A6G1J0T6-F1
#
_cell.length_a   1.000
_cell.length_b   1.000
_cell.length_c   1.000
_cell.angle_alpha   90.00
_cell.angle_beta   90.00
_cell.angle_gamma   90.00
#
_symmetry.space_group_name_H-M   'P 1'
#
loop_
_entity.id
_entity.type
_entity.pdbx_description
1 polymer ?
#
loop_
_entity_poly.entity_id
_entity_poly.type
_entity_poly.pdbx_seq_one_letter_code
_entity_poly.pdbx_strand_id
1 'polypeptide(L)' 'MRLAEPTSDEPHHTTMAAPASCEHNFKVIKSDTNIVQWNCNLCHSGPHPFIYECQNCKLKTCRPCTAKA' A
#
# COMPACT_ATOMS: atom_id res chain seq x y z
N MET A 1 34.94 -18.54 39.03
CA MET A 1 34.04 -17.41 38.73
C MET A 1 33.89 -17.35 37.21
N ARG A 2 32.67 -17.48 36.69
CA ARG A 2 32.36 -17.38 35.24
C ARG A 2 32.04 -15.92 34.95
N LEU A 3 32.90 -15.24 34.19
CA LEU A 3 32.66 -13.86 33.74
C LEU A 3 32.22 -13.87 32.28
N ALA A 4 30.91 -13.59 32.13
CA ALA A 4 30.19 -12.90 31.07
C ALA A 4 30.48 -13.20 29.58
N GLU A 5 29.42 -13.61 28.90
CA GLU A 5 29.28 -13.78 27.45
C GLU A 5 29.34 -12.41 26.73
N PRO A 6 29.94 -12.31 25.53
CA PRO A 6 29.84 -11.10 24.72
C PRO A 6 28.40 -10.94 24.22
N THR A 7 27.69 -9.94 24.75
CA THR A 7 26.37 -9.54 24.23
C THR A 7 26.53 -9.15 22.76
N SER A 8 25.94 -9.96 21.88
CA SER A 8 25.76 -9.68 20.47
C SER A 8 24.83 -8.48 20.31
N ASP A 9 25.38 -7.28 20.24
CA ASP A 9 24.66 -6.11 19.75
C ASP A 9 24.60 -6.22 18.22
N GLU A 10 23.68 -7.06 17.73
CA GLU A 10 23.28 -7.08 16.34
C GLU A 10 22.44 -5.82 16.09
N PRO A 11 22.87 -4.87 15.25
CA PRO A 11 21.98 -3.84 14.77
C PRO A 11 21.00 -4.53 13.82
N HIS A 12 19.89 -5.02 14.38
CA HIS A 12 18.71 -5.38 13.62
C HIS A 12 18.29 -4.13 12.85
N HIS A 13 18.75 -4.03 11.61
CA HIS A 13 18.19 -3.14 10.62
C HIS A 13 16.77 -3.62 10.40
N THR A 14 15.86 -3.15 11.25
CA THR A 14 14.46 -3.07 10.88
C THR A 14 14.43 -2.01 9.80
N THR A 15 14.72 -2.42 8.57
CA THR A 15 14.24 -1.73 7.39
C THR A 15 12.72 -1.80 7.49
N MET A 16 12.12 -0.91 8.28
CA MET A 16 10.90 -0.28 7.81
C MET A 16 11.36 0.31 6.49
N ALA A 17 11.10 -0.41 5.39
CA ALA A 17 11.21 0.17 4.06
C ALA A 17 10.37 1.42 4.19
N ALA A 18 11.05 2.57 4.37
CA ALA A 18 10.39 3.84 4.53
C ALA A 18 9.38 3.85 3.40
N PRO A 19 8.06 4.00 3.68
CA PRO A 19 7.11 4.04 2.60
C PRO A 19 7.63 5.17 1.74
N ALA A 20 8.21 4.82 0.57
CA ALA A 20 8.73 5.80 -0.36
C ALA A 20 7.56 6.74 -0.50
N SER A 21 7.70 7.97 0.02
CA SER A 21 6.59 8.89 0.24
C SER A 21 6.04 9.15 -1.14
N CYS A 22 5.10 8.32 -1.51
CA CYS A 22 4.67 8.16 -2.87
C CYS A 22 3.81 9.36 -3.08
N GLU A 23 4.21 10.22 -4.01
CA GLU A 23 3.33 11.29 -4.43
C GLU A 23 2.18 10.64 -5.20
N HIS A 24 1.14 10.25 -4.46
CA HIS A 24 0.07 9.41 -4.94
C HIS A 24 -0.72 10.13 -6.05
N ASN A 25 -0.34 9.88 -7.30
CA ASN A 25 -1.08 10.38 -8.45
C ASN A 25 -2.17 9.38 -8.85
N PHE A 26 -3.34 9.50 -8.24
CA PHE A 26 -4.47 8.62 -8.50
C PHE A 26 -5.18 8.99 -9.81
N LYS A 27 -5.20 8.06 -10.77
CA LYS A 27 -6.01 8.15 -11.98
C LYS A 27 -7.21 7.22 -11.88
N VAL A 28 -8.39 7.74 -12.23
CA VAL A 28 -9.60 6.93 -12.30
C VAL A 28 -9.52 5.97 -13.50
N ILE A 29 -9.71 4.69 -13.22
CA ILE A 29 -9.91 3.64 -14.20
C ILE A 29 -11.40 3.31 -14.17
N LYS A 30 -12.07 3.58 -15.29
CA LYS A 30 -13.43 3.14 -15.55
C LYS A 30 -13.34 2.06 -16.62
N SER A 31 -14.07 0.98 -16.44
CA SER A 31 -14.19 -0.05 -17.46
C SER A 31 -15.48 0.21 -18.23
N ASP A 32 -15.38 0.41 -19.53
CA ASP A 32 -16.54 0.65 -20.40
C ASP A 32 -17.49 -0.55 -20.45
N THR A 33 -16.99 -1.74 -20.11
CA THR A 33 -17.77 -2.96 -19.94
C THR A 33 -18.15 -3.16 -18.47
N ASN A 34 -19.44 -3.43 -18.21
CA ASN A 34 -20.00 -3.68 -16.87
C ASN A 34 -19.45 -4.95 -16.18
N ILE A 35 -18.52 -5.66 -16.82
CA ILE A 35 -17.98 -6.95 -16.39
C ILE A 35 -16.82 -6.74 -15.40
N VAL A 36 -16.12 -5.60 -15.44
CA VAL A 36 -14.96 -5.39 -14.58
C VAL A 36 -15.40 -4.80 -13.24
N GLN A 37 -15.27 -5.63 -12.22
CA GLN A 37 -15.55 -5.30 -10.84
C GLN A 37 -14.24 -5.04 -10.10
N TRP A 38 -14.08 -3.84 -9.53
CA TRP A 38 -12.84 -3.46 -8.87
C TRP A 38 -12.95 -3.47 -7.36
N ASN A 39 -11.99 -4.09 -6.69
CA ASN A 39 -11.88 -4.08 -5.23
C ASN A 39 -10.83 -3.07 -4.77
N CYS A 40 -11.09 -2.45 -3.63
CA CYS A 40 -10.16 -1.52 -3.03
C CYS A 40 -9.12 -2.23 -2.16
N ASN A 41 -7.83 -1.95 -2.37
CA ASN A 41 -6.76 -2.52 -1.53
C ASN A 41 -6.65 -1.89 -0.14
N LEU A 42 -7.36 -0.80 0.15
CA LEU A 42 -7.34 -0.14 1.46
C LEU A 42 -8.47 -0.63 2.38
N CYS A 43 -9.70 -0.59 1.89
CA CYS A 43 -10.87 -0.93 2.70
C CYS A 43 -11.43 -2.32 2.38
N HIS A 44 -10.89 -3.00 1.35
CA HIS A 44 -11.40 -4.27 0.84
C HIS A 44 -12.90 -4.21 0.49
N SER A 45 -13.44 -3.01 0.31
CA SER A 45 -14.83 -2.81 -0.07
C SER A 45 -15.06 -3.37 -1.46
N GLY A 46 -16.23 -3.99 -1.59
CA GLY A 46 -16.67 -4.73 -2.75
C GLY A 46 -16.84 -3.89 -4.01
N PRO A 47 -17.31 -4.55 -5.08
CA PRO A 47 -16.94 -4.24 -6.44
C PRO A 47 -17.42 -2.86 -6.86
N HIS A 48 -16.48 -1.94 -6.99
CA HIS A 48 -16.73 -0.60 -7.50
C HIS A 48 -16.76 -0.62 -9.04
N PRO A 49 -17.65 0.17 -9.66
CA PRO A 49 -17.71 0.31 -11.13
C PRO A 49 -16.48 1.05 -11.69
N PHE A 50 -15.71 1.70 -10.83
CA PHE A 50 -14.46 2.36 -11.15
C PHE A 50 -13.53 2.31 -9.93
N ILE A 51 -12.23 2.32 -10.19
CA ILE A 51 -11.18 2.32 -9.16
C ILE A 51 -10.19 3.42 -9.47
N TYR A 52 -9.45 3.87 -8.47
CA TYR A 52 -8.37 4.82 -8.64
C TYR A 52 -7.06 4.06 -8.58
N GLU A 53 -6.28 4.10 -9.65
CA GLU A 53 -4.94 3.54 -9.67
C GLU A 53 -3.91 4.68 -9.56
N CYS A 54 -3.06 4.58 -8.55
CA CYS A 54 -1.85 5.38 -8.43
C CYS A 54 -0.91 5.10 -9.62
N GLN A 55 -0.55 6.10 -10.41
CA GLN A 55 0.34 5.91 -11.55
C GLN A 55 1.77 5.56 -11.15
N ASN A 56 2.21 6.04 -9.98
CA ASN A 56 3.57 5.85 -9.46
C ASN A 56 3.76 4.47 -8.81
N CYS A 57 2.81 4.10 -7.95
CA CYS A 57 2.90 2.94 -7.07
C CYS A 57 1.95 1.80 -7.43
N LYS A 58 1.07 1.99 -8.43
CA LYS A 58 0.06 1.02 -8.87
C LYS A 58 -0.95 0.60 -7.80
N LEU A 59 -1.03 1.35 -6.69
CA LEU A 59 -2.02 1.15 -5.64
C LEU A 59 -3.44 1.42 -6.18
N LYS A 60 -4.31 0.41 -6.07
CA LYS A 60 -5.72 0.48 -6.48
C LYS A 60 -6.61 0.75 -5.28
N THR A 61 -7.32 1.88 -5.30
CA THR A 61 -8.12 2.32 -4.16
C THR A 61 -9.47 2.88 -4.60
N CYS A 62 -10.43 2.85 -3.69
CA CYS A 62 -11.74 3.45 -3.87
C CYS A 62 -11.67 4.99 -3.81
N ARG A 63 -12.66 5.71 -4.34
CA ARG A 63 -12.70 7.19 -4.25
C ARG A 63 -12.55 7.75 -2.82
N PRO A 64 -13.21 7.21 -1.78
CA PRO A 64 -12.97 7.69 -0.42
C PRO A 64 -11.61 7.25 0.15
N CYS A 65 -11.00 6.21 -0.42
CA CYS A 65 -9.72 5.68 0.01
C CYS A 65 -8.54 6.45 -0.58
N THR A 66 -8.68 7.06 -1.75
CA THR A 66 -7.63 7.94 -2.31
C THR A 66 -7.35 9.14 -1.43
N ALA A 67 -8.36 9.64 -0.70
CA ALA A 67 -8.21 10.75 0.24
C ALA A 67 -7.57 10.31 1.58
N LYS A 68 -7.49 9.00 1.85
CA LYS A 68 -6.88 8.44 3.07
C LYS A 68 -5.45 7.96 2.84
N ALA A 69 -5.03 7.82 1.59
CA ALA A 69 -3.75 7.26 1.18
C ALA A 69 -2.70 8.36 0.94
#